data_AF-A0A4Y2JXK3-F1
#
_entry.id   AF-A0A4Y2JXK3-F1
#
_cell.length_a   1.000
_cell.length_b   1.000
_cell.length_c   1.000
_cell.angle_alpha   90.00
_cell.angle_beta   90.00
_cell.angle_gamma   90.00
#
_symmetry.space_group_name_H-M   'P 1'
#
loop_
_entity.id
_entity.type
_entity.pdbx_description
1 polymer ?
#
loop_
_entity_poly.entity_id
_entity_poly.type
_entity_poly.pdbx_seq_one_letter_code
_entity_poly.pdbx_strand_id
1 'polypeptide(L)'
;MRHEKFVDINEAVLEWFKTVREKKISVSGPMIQHKAKELADALGVENFSASNGWLDRFRIRNNITFRLLCREVAHVDPSLCEDWQERLPLLLAGYDDEDIFNMDETALFLRALTNKSMIQKSEEARGGKIPQERLTISFCVRAAGEKEKPLVIWRCQRPRCFKGKDLNRFGVSWYTNKKAWITSSIFEEWLVNFDKKMRNKAKKVPLLLDNATCHADGAQLKNVKQLFLPPNTKSKLQIMVL
;
A
#
# COMPACT_ATOMS: atom_id res chain seq x y z
N MET A 1 -32.11 5.51 -31.67
CA MET A 1 -31.84 4.07 -31.87
C MET A 1 -30.33 3.76 -31.84
N ARG A 2 -29.70 3.71 -30.66
CA ARG A 2 -28.31 3.22 -30.48
C ARG A 2 -28.19 2.30 -29.24
N HIS A 3 -29.30 1.70 -28.80
CA HIS A 3 -29.38 0.98 -27.52
C HIS A 3 -29.31 -0.55 -27.60
N GLU A 4 -29.21 -1.14 -28.79
CA GLU A 4 -29.38 -2.60 -28.92
C GLU A 4 -28.10 -3.38 -29.25
N LYS A 5 -26.96 -2.72 -29.51
CA LYS A 5 -25.73 -3.48 -29.81
C LYS A 5 -25.16 -4.07 -28.51
N PHE A 6 -25.22 -5.41 -28.43
CA PHE A 6 -24.53 -6.25 -27.44
C PHE A 6 -25.14 -6.24 -26.02
N VAL A 7 -26.48 -6.17 -25.92
CA VAL A 7 -27.20 -6.24 -24.62
C VAL A 7 -26.84 -7.52 -23.88
N ASP A 8 -26.91 -8.68 -24.55
CA ASP A 8 -26.64 -9.99 -23.96
C ASP A 8 -25.22 -10.08 -23.36
N ILE A 9 -24.23 -9.50 -24.04
CA ILE A 9 -22.85 -9.44 -23.53
C ILE A 9 -22.78 -8.56 -22.29
N ASN A 10 -23.44 -7.39 -22.28
CA ASN A 10 -23.40 -6.51 -21.13
C ASN A 10 -24.06 -7.15 -19.90
N GLU A 11 -25.18 -7.85 -20.08
CA GLU A 11 -25.88 -8.54 -18.99
C GLU A 11 -25.04 -9.71 -18.44
N ALA A 12 -24.51 -10.56 -19.31
CA ALA A 12 -23.66 -11.69 -18.91
C ALA A 12 -22.37 -11.23 -18.20
N VAL A 13 -21.74 -10.15 -18.67
CA VAL A 13 -20.57 -9.57 -18.00
C VAL A 13 -20.94 -9.00 -16.62
N LEU A 14 -22.11 -8.37 -16.49
CA LEU A 14 -22.58 -7.85 -15.22
C LEU A 14 -22.87 -8.96 -14.21
N GLU A 15 -23.52 -10.04 -14.63
CA GLU A 15 -23.81 -11.20 -13.78
C GLU A 15 -22.52 -11.88 -13.31
N TRP A 16 -21.58 -12.08 -14.24
CA TRP A 16 -20.24 -12.57 -13.88
C TRP A 16 -19.54 -11.63 -12.88
N PHE A 17 -19.61 -10.32 -13.12
CA PHE A 17 -19.00 -9.33 -12.22
C PHE A 17 -19.59 -9.45 -10.81
N LYS A 18 -20.93 -9.53 -10.67
CA LYS A 18 -21.61 -9.72 -9.38
C LYS A 18 -21.14 -10.99 -8.68
N THR A 19 -21.14 -12.13 -9.37
CA THR A 19 -20.68 -13.43 -8.84
C THR A 19 -19.23 -13.37 -8.33
N VAL A 20 -18.34 -12.73 -9.08
CA VAL A 20 -16.92 -12.61 -8.68
C VAL A 20 -16.75 -11.65 -7.49
N ARG A 21 -17.58 -10.61 -7.40
CA ARG A 21 -17.59 -9.66 -6.28
C ARG A 21 -18.19 -10.25 -5.00
N GLU A 22 -19.20 -11.10 -5.09
CA GLU A 22 -19.74 -11.88 -3.95
C GLU A 22 -18.65 -12.75 -3.32
N LYS A 23 -17.77 -13.33 -4.14
CA LYS A 23 -16.59 -14.09 -3.68
C LYS A 23 -15.43 -13.21 -3.21
N LYS A 24 -15.62 -11.89 -3.10
CA LYS A 24 -14.63 -10.87 -2.69
C LYS A 24 -13.36 -10.84 -3.57
N ILE A 25 -13.43 -11.31 -4.81
CA ILE A 25 -12.29 -11.29 -5.74
C ILE A 25 -12.19 -9.90 -6.38
N SER A 26 -10.99 -9.34 -6.45
CA SER A 26 -10.73 -8.05 -7.11
C SER A 26 -10.84 -8.21 -8.64
N VAL A 27 -11.48 -7.24 -9.27
CA VAL A 27 -11.70 -7.24 -10.73
C VAL A 27 -11.14 -5.96 -11.31
N SER A 28 -10.25 -6.07 -12.29
CA SER A 28 -9.68 -4.93 -13.00
C SER A 28 -10.36 -4.69 -14.35
N GLY A 29 -10.21 -3.50 -14.92
CA GLY A 29 -10.72 -3.16 -16.26
C GLY A 29 -10.33 -4.19 -17.34
N PRO A 30 -9.04 -4.59 -17.45
CA PRO A 30 -8.62 -5.63 -18.38
C PRO A 30 -9.28 -7.00 -18.14
N MET A 31 -9.64 -7.35 -16.90
CA MET A 31 -10.37 -8.60 -16.62
C MET A 31 -11.80 -8.53 -17.16
N ILE A 32 -12.49 -7.39 -16.99
CA ILE A 32 -13.83 -7.17 -17.53
C ILE A 32 -13.80 -7.23 -19.07
N GLN A 33 -12.82 -6.57 -19.71
CA GLN A 33 -12.66 -6.60 -21.15
C GLN A 33 -12.37 -8.01 -21.68
N HIS A 34 -11.52 -8.78 -20.98
CA HIS A 34 -11.23 -10.15 -21.36
C HIS A 34 -12.47 -11.04 -21.25
N LYS A 35 -13.20 -10.96 -20.13
CA LYS A 35 -14.41 -11.75 -19.93
C LYS A 35 -15.51 -11.38 -20.95
N ALA A 36 -15.63 -10.11 -21.30
CA ALA A 36 -16.57 -9.67 -22.32
C ALA A 36 -16.27 -10.25 -23.71
N LYS A 37 -14.98 -10.40 -24.06
CA LYS A 37 -14.58 -11.10 -25.30
C LYS A 37 -14.90 -12.59 -25.23
N GLU A 38 -14.55 -13.25 -24.13
CA GLU A 38 -14.86 -14.66 -23.91
C GLU A 38 -16.36 -14.96 -24.02
N LEU A 39 -17.20 -14.09 -23.46
CA LEU A 39 -18.66 -14.21 -23.56
C LEU A 39 -19.19 -13.87 -24.96
N ALA A 40 -18.58 -12.91 -25.66
CA ALA A 40 -18.93 -12.63 -27.06
C ALA A 40 -18.64 -13.83 -27.96
N ASP A 41 -17.48 -14.47 -27.78
CA ASP A 41 -17.09 -15.67 -28.52
C ASP A 41 -18.06 -16.84 -28.21
N ALA A 42 -18.40 -17.04 -26.94
CA ALA A 42 -19.33 -18.09 -26.51
C ALA A 42 -20.77 -17.89 -27.02
N LEU A 43 -21.21 -16.64 -27.17
CA LEU A 43 -22.53 -16.28 -27.70
C LEU A 43 -22.55 -16.18 -29.24
N GLY A 44 -21.42 -16.41 -29.91
CA GLY A 44 -21.31 -16.31 -31.38
C GLY A 44 -21.48 -14.88 -31.90
N VAL A 45 -21.21 -13.87 -31.07
CA VAL A 45 -21.38 -12.47 -31.43
C VAL A 45 -20.13 -11.95 -32.14
N GLU A 46 -20.22 -11.86 -33.46
CA GLU A 46 -19.14 -11.30 -34.28
C GLU A 46 -19.07 -9.76 -34.16
N ASN A 47 -17.88 -9.21 -34.40
CA ASN A 47 -17.59 -7.76 -34.40
C ASN A 47 -17.75 -7.04 -33.03
N PHE A 48 -17.81 -7.77 -31.92
CA PHE A 48 -17.74 -7.16 -30.60
C PHE A 48 -16.30 -6.70 -30.29
N SER A 49 -16.16 -5.45 -29.85
CA SER A 49 -14.88 -4.89 -29.40
C SER A 49 -14.99 -4.39 -27.97
N ALA A 50 -14.34 -5.10 -27.05
CA ALA A 50 -14.15 -4.70 -25.65
C ALA A 50 -13.16 -3.53 -25.51
N SER A 51 -13.37 -2.46 -26.26
CA SER A 51 -12.57 -1.23 -26.25
C SER A 51 -12.64 -0.51 -24.90
N ASN A 52 -11.70 0.41 -24.64
CA ASN A 52 -11.76 1.27 -23.45
C ASN A 52 -13.07 2.09 -23.42
N GLY A 53 -13.52 2.60 -24.56
CA GLY A 53 -14.79 3.32 -24.65
C GLY A 53 -16.04 2.45 -24.43
N TRP A 54 -15.96 1.13 -24.65
CA TRP A 54 -17.03 0.21 -24.20
C TRP A 54 -16.96 0.02 -22.68
N LEU A 55 -15.77 -0.25 -22.14
CA LEU A 55 -15.57 -0.47 -20.70
C LEU A 55 -16.02 0.74 -19.88
N ASP A 56 -15.68 1.96 -20.29
CA ASP A 56 -16.07 3.18 -19.58
C ASP A 56 -17.59 3.34 -19.55
N ARG A 57 -18.27 3.10 -20.68
CA ARG A 57 -19.73 3.14 -20.74
C ARG A 57 -20.38 2.02 -19.93
N PHE A 58 -19.83 0.80 -19.97
CA PHE A 58 -20.29 -0.33 -19.17
C PHE A 58 -20.22 -0.01 -17.68
N ARG A 59 -19.10 0.60 -17.23
CA ARG A 59 -18.91 1.01 -15.85
C ARG A 59 -19.91 2.09 -15.43
N ILE A 60 -20.07 3.14 -16.25
CA ILE A 60 -21.01 4.24 -15.97
C ILE A 60 -22.43 3.70 -15.84
N ARG A 61 -22.88 2.86 -16.79
CA ARG A 61 -24.24 2.31 -16.79
C ARG A 61 -24.53 1.42 -15.59
N ASN A 62 -23.54 0.66 -15.13
CA ASN A 62 -23.70 -0.30 -14.03
C ASN A 62 -23.21 0.25 -12.68
N ASN A 63 -22.92 1.55 -12.60
CA ASN A 63 -22.41 2.22 -11.41
C ASN A 63 -21.14 1.56 -10.81
N ILE A 64 -20.23 1.11 -11.67
CA ILE A 64 -18.99 0.43 -11.29
C ILE A 64 -17.83 1.44 -11.22
N THR A 65 -17.47 1.84 -10.01
CA THR A 65 -16.29 2.68 -9.76
C THR A 65 -15.05 1.84 -9.45
N PHE A 66 -13.91 2.22 -10.03
CA PHE A 66 -12.62 1.65 -9.63
C PHE A 66 -12.19 2.33 -8.34
N ARG A 67 -12.18 1.59 -7.23
CA ARG A 67 -11.68 2.04 -5.93
C ARG A 67 -10.59 1.08 -5.47
N LEU A 68 -9.57 1.60 -4.79
CA LEU A 68 -8.58 0.77 -4.12
C LEU A 68 -9.31 0.01 -3.00
N LEU A 69 -9.41 -1.31 -3.14
CA LEU A 69 -10.00 -2.16 -2.10
C LEU A 69 -8.94 -2.37 -1.01
N CYS A 70 -8.95 -1.53 0.02
CA CYS A 70 -8.10 -1.72 1.17
C CYS A 70 -8.59 -2.95 1.96
N ARG A 71 -7.76 -4.00 2.03
CA ARG A 71 -8.12 -5.30 2.64
C ARG A 71 -8.37 -5.20 4.15
N GLU A 72 -7.86 -4.17 4.80
CA GLU A 72 -7.84 -4.03 6.25
C GLU A 72 -9.15 -3.49 6.85
N VAL A 73 -10.02 -2.87 6.04
CA VAL A 73 -11.27 -2.27 6.54
C VAL A 73 -12.25 -3.31 7.09
N ALA A 74 -12.14 -4.57 6.65
CA ALA A 74 -13.08 -5.64 6.98
C ALA A 74 -12.96 -6.18 8.42
N HIS A 75 -11.90 -5.86 9.16
CA HIS A 75 -11.63 -6.40 10.50
C HIS A 75 -11.53 -5.33 11.60
N VAL A 76 -11.95 -4.10 11.30
CA VAL A 76 -11.85 -2.99 12.25
C VAL A 76 -13.11 -2.93 13.11
N ASP A 77 -12.96 -3.17 14.40
CA ASP A 77 -14.01 -2.91 15.40
C ASP A 77 -14.25 -1.39 15.47
N PRO A 78 -15.46 -0.89 15.16
CA PRO A 78 -15.78 0.53 15.23
C PRO A 78 -15.56 1.13 16.62
N SER A 79 -15.83 0.36 17.68
CA SER A 79 -15.69 0.84 19.06
C SER A 79 -14.24 1.18 19.41
N LEU A 80 -13.28 0.35 18.97
CA LEU A 80 -11.85 0.62 19.12
C LEU A 80 -11.40 1.90 18.39
N CYS A 81 -12.05 2.24 17.28
CA CYS A 81 -11.78 3.48 16.58
C CYS A 81 -12.32 4.69 17.31
N GLU A 82 -13.54 4.62 17.82
CA GLU A 82 -14.18 5.70 18.59
C GLU A 82 -13.41 5.98 19.88
N ASP A 83 -13.10 4.94 20.67
CA ASP A 83 -12.29 5.05 21.87
C ASP A 83 -10.92 5.70 21.61
N TRP A 84 -10.28 5.34 20.49
CA TRP A 84 -8.99 5.92 20.13
C TRP A 84 -9.11 7.36 19.67
N GLN A 85 -10.18 7.71 18.95
CA GLN A 85 -10.44 9.10 18.54
C GLN A 85 -10.68 10.02 19.74
N GLU A 86 -11.29 9.53 20.82
CA GLU A 86 -11.44 10.29 22.06
C GLU A 86 -10.14 10.36 22.87
N ARG A 87 -9.37 9.27 22.90
CA ARG A 87 -8.14 9.17 23.71
C ARG A 87 -6.94 9.88 23.07
N LEU A 88 -6.84 9.90 21.74
CA LEU A 88 -5.69 10.45 21.04
C LEU A 88 -5.47 11.94 21.34
N PRO A 89 -6.49 12.83 21.30
CA PRO A 89 -6.33 14.22 21.72
C PRO A 89 -5.82 14.37 23.15
N LEU A 90 -6.28 13.51 24.08
CA LEU A 90 -5.81 13.53 25.48
C LEU A 90 -4.34 13.11 25.60
N LEU A 91 -3.90 12.15 24.79
CA LEU A 91 -2.50 11.69 24.77
C LEU A 91 -1.55 12.71 24.14
N LEU A 92 -2.06 13.51 23.21
CA LEU A 92 -1.33 14.56 22.50
C LEU A 92 -1.48 15.93 23.18
N ALA A 93 -2.30 16.05 24.23
CA ALA A 93 -2.50 17.29 24.96
C ALA A 93 -1.16 17.81 25.52
N GLY A 94 -0.85 19.07 25.20
CA GLY A 94 0.39 19.73 25.61
C GLY A 94 1.58 19.55 24.66
N TYR A 95 1.39 18.90 23.52
CA TYR A 95 2.35 18.91 22.42
C TYR A 95 1.89 19.85 21.30
N ASP A 96 2.83 20.59 20.72
CA ASP A 96 2.59 21.36 19.50
C ASP A 96 2.59 20.42 18.29
N ASP A 97 1.91 20.81 17.20
CA ASP A 97 1.88 20.03 15.94
C ASP A 97 3.28 19.78 15.35
N GLU A 98 4.25 20.65 15.67
CA GLU A 98 5.65 20.53 15.27
C GLU A 98 6.43 19.43 16.00
N ASP A 99 5.86 18.96 17.12
CA ASP A 99 6.43 17.96 18.01
C ASP A 99 5.68 16.62 17.93
N ILE A 100 4.60 16.52 17.16
CA ILE A 100 3.85 15.28 16.97
C ILE A 100 4.30 14.58 15.69
N PHE A 101 4.76 13.33 15.79
CA PHE A 101 5.27 12.57 14.66
C PHE A 101 4.40 11.35 14.37
N ASN A 102 4.22 11.03 13.08
CA ASN A 102 3.69 9.76 12.61
C ASN A 102 4.73 9.08 11.72
N MET A 103 4.88 7.76 11.85
CA MET A 103 5.75 6.97 10.99
C MET A 103 5.01 5.79 10.38
N ASP A 104 5.26 5.56 9.10
CA ASP A 104 4.73 4.41 8.37
C ASP A 104 5.70 3.90 7.29
N GLU A 105 5.60 2.61 7.01
CA GLU A 105 6.30 1.87 5.97
C GLU A 105 5.45 1.76 4.71
N THR A 106 6.07 2.04 3.56
CA THR A 106 5.54 1.64 2.26
C THR A 106 6.53 0.74 1.51
N ALA A 107 6.00 -0.23 0.79
CA ALA A 107 6.77 -1.13 -0.05
C ALA A 107 6.59 -0.76 -1.52
N LEU A 108 7.67 -0.34 -2.18
CA LEU A 108 7.73 -0.16 -3.61
C LEU A 108 8.22 -1.46 -4.28
N PHE A 109 7.39 -2.03 -5.15
CA PHE A 109 7.75 -3.22 -5.93
C PHE A 109 8.22 -2.80 -7.31
N LEU A 110 9.54 -2.86 -7.51
CA LEU A 110 10.18 -2.64 -8.80
C LEU A 110 10.07 -3.91 -9.64
N ARG A 111 9.85 -3.73 -10.95
CA ARG A 111 9.67 -4.84 -11.92
C ARG A 111 8.49 -5.75 -11.57
N ALA A 112 7.40 -5.17 -11.06
CA ALA A 112 6.11 -5.85 -10.96
C ALA A 112 5.56 -6.12 -12.38
N LEU A 113 6.15 -7.11 -13.07
CA LEU A 113 5.63 -7.59 -14.34
C LEU A 113 4.29 -8.27 -14.11
N THR A 114 3.41 -8.12 -15.10
CA THR A 114 2.12 -8.82 -15.09
C THR A 114 2.36 -10.32 -15.01
N ASN A 115 1.57 -11.02 -14.20
CA ASN A 115 1.50 -12.49 -14.22
C ASN A 115 0.83 -13.04 -15.50
N LYS A 116 0.75 -12.22 -16.55
CA LYS A 116 0.17 -12.50 -17.85
C LYS A 116 1.24 -12.27 -18.90
N SER A 117 1.54 -13.29 -19.68
CA SER A 117 2.42 -13.25 -20.84
C SER A 117 1.71 -13.89 -22.02
N MET A 118 1.94 -13.38 -23.23
CA MET A 118 1.56 -14.11 -24.44
C MET A 118 2.53 -15.28 -24.60
N ILE A 119 2.01 -16.50 -24.66
CA ILE A 119 2.79 -17.74 -24.85
C ILE A 119 2.35 -18.41 -26.15
N GLN A 120 3.26 -19.11 -26.82
CA GLN A 120 2.89 -19.89 -28.01
C GLN A 120 2.00 -21.08 -27.60
N LYS A 121 1.07 -21.50 -28.47
CA LYS A 121 0.12 -22.61 -28.20
C LYS A 121 0.82 -23.94 -27.87
N SER A 122 2.07 -24.12 -28.27
CA SER A 122 2.90 -25.31 -28.01
C SER A 122 3.74 -25.21 -26.74
N GLU A 123 3.80 -24.05 -26.08
CA GLU A 123 4.53 -23.89 -24.83
C GLU A 123 3.62 -24.17 -23.63
N GLU A 124 4.13 -24.95 -22.68
CA GLU A 124 3.50 -25.06 -21.37
C GLU A 124 3.56 -23.72 -20.65
N ALA A 125 2.43 -23.27 -20.08
CA ALA A 125 2.31 -22.04 -19.30
C ALA A 125 3.01 -22.16 -17.94
N ARG A 126 4.34 -22.32 -17.93
CA ARG A 126 5.15 -22.31 -16.71
C ARG A 126 5.55 -20.86 -16.39
N GLY A 127 4.77 -20.21 -15.53
CA GLY A 127 5.13 -18.91 -14.99
C GLY A 127 6.39 -19.02 -14.12
N GLY A 128 7.48 -18.39 -14.53
CA GLY A 128 8.65 -18.20 -13.67
C GLY A 128 8.30 -17.33 -12.45
N LYS A 129 8.97 -17.55 -11.32
CA LYS A 129 8.88 -16.66 -10.16
C LYS A 129 9.42 -15.29 -10.57
N ILE A 130 8.53 -14.36 -10.90
CA ILE A 130 8.90 -12.99 -11.26
C ILE A 130 9.68 -12.41 -10.07
N PRO A 131 10.95 -11.99 -10.25
CA PRO A 131 11.69 -11.36 -9.17
C PRO A 131 11.07 -9.98 -8.91
N GLN A 132 10.11 -9.93 -8.00
CA GLN A 132 9.63 -8.67 -7.46
C GLN A 132 10.73 -8.12 -6.56
N GLU A 133 11.39 -7.07 -7.02
CA GLU A 133 12.39 -6.39 -6.21
C GLU A 133 11.67 -5.41 -5.30
N ARG A 134 11.74 -5.65 -3.99
CA ARG A 134 11.13 -4.80 -2.99
C ARG A 134 12.13 -3.76 -2.50
N LEU A 135 11.71 -2.50 -2.53
CA LEU A 135 12.31 -1.40 -1.80
C LEU A 135 11.33 -0.99 -0.70
N THR A 136 11.75 -1.03 0.57
CA THR A 136 10.92 -0.50 1.65
C THR A 136 11.39 0.89 1.99
N ILE A 137 10.45 1.82 2.13
CA ILE A 137 10.71 3.18 2.56
C ILE A 137 9.82 3.44 3.77
N SER A 138 10.42 3.79 4.91
CA SER A 138 9.67 4.34 6.04
C SER A 138 9.78 5.86 6.01
N PHE A 139 8.64 6.50 6.12
CA PHE A 139 8.53 7.94 6.26
C PHE A 139 8.18 8.25 7.71
N CYS A 140 8.75 9.31 8.25
CA CYS A 140 8.36 9.88 9.53
C CYS A 140 8.05 11.36 9.28
N VAL A 141 6.84 11.80 9.64
CA VAL A 141 6.30 13.10 9.26
C VAL A 141 5.69 13.76 10.49
N ARG A 142 5.91 15.06 10.62
CA ARG A 142 5.31 15.89 11.68
C ARG A 142 3.85 16.19 11.37
N ALA A 143 3.04 16.46 12.37
CA ALA A 143 1.68 16.93 12.15
C ALA A 143 1.65 18.27 11.38
N ALA A 144 2.66 19.11 11.56
CA ALA A 144 2.87 20.32 10.76
C ALA A 144 3.25 20.09 9.28
N GLY A 145 3.54 18.84 8.88
CA GLY A 145 3.79 18.44 7.49
C GLY A 145 5.25 18.31 7.08
N GLU A 146 6.22 18.70 7.93
CA GLU A 146 7.63 18.48 7.64
C GLU A 146 8.01 16.99 7.74
N LYS A 147 8.87 16.55 6.82
CA LYS A 147 9.29 15.14 6.72
C LYS A 147 10.69 14.98 7.29
N GLU A 148 10.85 13.96 8.13
CA GLU A 148 12.16 13.50 8.56
C GLU A 148 12.88 12.75 7.42
N LYS A 149 14.20 12.62 7.58
CA LYS A 149 15.06 11.91 6.63
C LYS A 149 14.53 10.48 6.41
N PRO A 150 14.07 10.10 5.19
CA PRO A 150 13.44 8.80 4.98
C PRO A 150 14.39 7.65 5.27
N LEU A 151 13.87 6.59 5.88
CA LEU A 151 14.58 5.34 6.08
C LEU A 151 14.33 4.44 4.86
N VAL A 152 15.38 4.00 4.19
CA VAL A 152 15.30 3.20 2.97
C VAL A 152 15.98 1.87 3.20
N ILE A 153 15.26 0.78 2.96
CA ILE A 153 15.79 -0.58 3.09
C ILE A 153 15.81 -1.25 1.73
N TRP A 154 17.00 -1.72 1.36
CA TRP A 154 17.21 -2.50 0.16
C TRP A 154 17.86 -3.85 0.44
N ARG A 155 17.75 -4.77 -0.51
CA ARG A 155 18.36 -6.11 -0.42
C ARG A 155 19.89 -6.12 -0.41
N CYS A 156 20.51 -5.06 -0.91
CA CYS A 156 21.96 -4.98 -1.10
C CYS A 156 22.49 -3.67 -0.54
N GLN A 157 23.63 -3.74 0.14
CA GLN A 157 24.30 -2.55 0.67
C GLN A 157 24.71 -1.57 -0.41
N ARG A 158 25.15 -2.06 -1.56
CA ARG A 158 25.59 -1.20 -2.66
C ARG A 158 25.14 -1.76 -4.01
N PRO A 159 23.95 -1.35 -4.49
CA PRO A 159 23.52 -1.62 -5.86
C PRO A 159 24.60 -1.21 -6.87
N ARG A 160 24.77 -2.01 -7.93
CA ARG A 160 25.77 -1.74 -8.97
C ARG A 160 25.58 -0.35 -9.61
N CYS A 161 24.34 0.12 -9.73
CA CYS A 161 24.02 1.47 -10.23
C CYS A 161 24.50 2.62 -9.33
N PHE A 162 24.87 2.34 -8.08
CA PHE A 162 25.43 3.33 -7.13
C PHE A 162 26.94 3.15 -6.92
N LYS A 163 27.63 2.40 -7.80
CA LYS A 163 29.09 2.31 -7.76
C LYS A 163 29.71 3.71 -7.95
N GLY A 164 30.62 4.07 -7.05
CA GLY A 164 31.24 5.41 -7.06
C GLY A 164 30.36 6.55 -6.58
N LYS A 165 29.13 6.27 -6.08
CA LYS A 165 28.27 7.26 -5.44
C LYS A 165 28.32 7.09 -3.92
N ASP A 166 28.27 8.23 -3.22
CA ASP A 166 28.14 8.27 -1.77
C ASP A 166 26.64 8.27 -1.43
N LEU A 167 26.19 7.20 -0.77
CA LEU A 167 24.79 7.04 -0.41
C LEU A 167 24.32 8.10 0.59
N ASN A 168 25.24 8.65 1.40
CA ASN A 168 24.91 9.68 2.38
C ASN A 168 24.45 10.98 1.74
N ARG A 169 24.82 11.21 0.47
CA ARG A 169 24.41 12.40 -0.29
C ARG A 169 22.98 12.32 -0.82
N PHE A 170 22.33 11.16 -0.76
CA PHE A 170 20.96 11.00 -1.25
C PHE A 170 19.89 11.52 -0.28
N GLY A 171 20.27 12.05 0.88
CA GLY A 171 19.30 12.57 1.84
C GLY A 171 18.38 11.48 2.41
N VAL A 172 18.83 10.21 2.41
CA VAL A 172 18.11 9.06 2.99
C VAL A 172 19.01 8.27 3.93
N SER A 173 18.40 7.62 4.91
CA SER A 173 19.09 6.71 5.83
C SER A 173 19.02 5.31 5.24
N TRP A 174 20.13 4.84 4.69
CA TRP A 174 20.18 3.60 3.91
C TRP A 174 20.51 2.39 4.77
N TYR A 175 19.60 1.42 4.81
CA TYR A 175 19.71 0.16 5.53
C TYR A 175 19.61 -1.03 4.59
N THR A 176 20.05 -2.19 5.08
CA THR A 176 20.13 -3.41 4.27
C THR A 176 19.53 -4.60 4.96
N ASN A 177 18.66 -5.30 4.25
CA ASN A 177 18.14 -6.59 4.68
C ASN A 177 17.90 -7.44 3.44
N LYS A 178 18.36 -8.70 3.40
CA LYS A 178 18.19 -9.61 2.24
C LYS A 178 16.74 -9.69 1.72
N LYS A 179 15.75 -9.61 2.62
CA LYS A 179 14.33 -9.63 2.25
C LYS A 179 13.76 -8.23 1.92
N ALA A 180 14.54 -7.17 2.15
CA ALA A 180 14.16 -5.77 2.07
C ALA A 180 12.98 -5.37 2.97
N TRP A 181 12.81 -6.03 4.12
CA TRP A 181 11.84 -5.65 5.16
C TRP A 181 12.54 -4.84 6.25
N ILE A 182 11.79 -4.01 6.97
CA ILE A 182 12.24 -3.49 8.26
C ILE A 182 12.28 -4.63 9.28
N THR A 183 13.32 -4.66 10.10
CA THR A 183 13.47 -5.61 11.21
C THR A 183 13.47 -4.82 12.51
N SER A 184 13.16 -5.46 13.63
CA SER A 184 13.18 -4.80 14.94
C SER A 184 14.52 -4.15 15.24
N SER A 185 15.63 -4.80 14.87
CA SER A 185 16.98 -4.24 15.02
C SER A 185 17.21 -2.96 14.20
N ILE A 186 16.72 -2.89 12.96
CA ILE A 186 16.84 -1.70 12.10
C ILE A 186 15.99 -0.57 12.68
N PHE A 187 14.77 -0.90 13.11
CA PHE A 187 13.85 0.06 13.70
C PHE A 187 14.39 0.62 15.01
N GLU A 188 14.89 -0.24 15.92
CA GLU A 188 15.50 0.14 17.20
C GLU A 188 16.70 1.06 16.99
N GLU A 189 17.59 0.74 16.04
CA GLU A 189 18.74 1.60 15.73
C GLU A 189 18.29 3.00 15.26
N TRP A 190 17.29 3.05 14.37
CA TRP A 190 16.71 4.32 13.93
C TRP A 190 16.05 5.09 15.08
N LEU A 191 15.30 4.39 15.94
CA LEU A 191 14.55 4.96 17.05
C LEU A 191 15.47 5.55 18.12
N VAL A 192 16.57 4.87 18.46
CA VAL A 192 17.60 5.39 19.37
C VAL A 192 18.26 6.64 18.80
N ASN A 193 18.53 6.68 17.50
CA ASN A 193 19.09 7.87 16.84
C ASN A 193 18.08 9.03 16.79
N PHE A 194 16.80 8.72 16.57
CA PHE A 194 15.71 9.68 16.62
C PHE A 194 15.54 10.27 18.03
N ASP A 195 15.58 9.44 19.08
CA ASP A 195 15.54 9.89 20.48
C ASP A 195 16.73 10.80 20.82
N LYS A 196 17.95 10.44 20.42
CA LYS A 196 19.13 11.30 20.57
C LYS A 196 18.95 12.65 19.86
N LYS A 197 18.37 12.65 18.65
CA LYS A 197 18.09 13.89 17.92
C LYS A 197 17.11 14.77 18.68
N MET A 198 16.04 14.21 19.24
CA MET A 198 15.06 14.96 20.03
C MET A 198 15.63 15.46 21.35
N ARG A 199 16.49 14.66 21.99
CA ARG A 199 17.27 15.08 23.15
C ARG A 199 18.16 16.29 22.85
N ASN A 200 18.86 16.28 21.72
CA ASN A 200 19.70 17.41 21.32
C ASN A 200 18.90 18.67 21.00
N LYS A 201 17.64 18.52 20.58
CA LYS A 201 16.68 19.63 20.42
C LYS A 201 15.98 20.03 21.73
N ALA A 202 16.29 19.36 22.85
CA ALA A 202 15.60 19.51 24.13
C ALA A 202 14.06 19.36 24.04
N LYS A 203 13.58 18.53 23.10
CA LYS A 203 12.15 18.28 22.88
C LYS A 203 11.76 16.90 23.38
N LYS A 204 10.55 16.78 23.92
CA LYS A 204 9.88 15.50 24.15
C LYS A 204 8.75 15.39 23.15
N VAL A 205 8.65 14.26 22.46
CA VAL A 205 7.76 14.12 21.29
C VAL A 205 7.00 12.80 21.34
N PRO A 206 5.69 12.77 21.02
CA PRO A 206 4.98 11.54 20.72
C PRO A 206 5.31 11.07 19.29
N LEU A 207 5.53 9.76 19.14
CA LEU A 207 5.70 9.08 17.86
C LEU A 207 4.58 8.05 17.69
N LEU A 208 3.69 8.29 16.74
CA LEU A 208 2.57 7.44 16.38
C LEU A 208 3.02 6.34 15.42
N LEU A 209 2.75 5.09 15.79
CA LEU A 209 3.17 3.87 15.08
C LEU A 209 2.02 2.89 14.94
N ASP A 210 2.06 2.03 13.91
CA ASP A 210 1.21 0.85 13.85
C ASP A 210 1.73 -0.27 14.79
N ASN A 211 0.92 -1.30 14.97
CA ASN A 211 1.29 -2.48 15.76
C ASN A 211 2.13 -3.51 14.98
N ALA A 212 2.95 -3.09 14.01
CA ALA A 212 3.85 -4.02 13.34
C ALA A 212 4.85 -4.63 14.33
N THR A 213 5.13 -5.92 14.18
CA THR A 213 6.04 -6.65 15.09
C THR A 213 7.47 -6.11 15.07
N CYS A 214 7.88 -5.42 14.01
CA CYS A 214 9.15 -4.71 13.94
C CYS A 214 9.23 -3.49 14.86
N HIS A 215 8.09 -2.96 15.32
CA HIS A 215 8.05 -1.86 16.29
C HIS A 215 8.10 -2.33 17.74
N ALA A 216 8.09 -3.65 17.99
CA ALA A 216 8.33 -4.18 19.32
C ALA A 216 9.78 -3.87 19.73
N ASP A 217 9.91 -3.02 20.73
CA ASP A 217 11.15 -2.37 21.15
C ASP A 217 11.42 -2.63 22.65
N GLY A 218 12.70 -2.82 23.00
CA GLY A 218 13.19 -2.94 24.38
C GLY A 218 14.06 -1.75 24.82
N ALA A 219 14.24 -0.74 23.97
CA ALA A 219 15.08 0.41 24.20
C ALA A 219 14.44 1.38 25.21
N GLN A 220 15.27 1.89 26.10
CA GLN A 220 14.88 2.93 27.05
C GLN A 220 15.00 4.31 26.39
N LEU A 221 13.89 4.83 25.90
CA LEU A 221 13.80 6.17 25.30
C LEU A 221 13.56 7.24 26.38
N LYS A 222 14.15 8.44 26.20
CA LYS A 222 14.03 9.54 27.18
C LYS A 222 13.19 10.71 26.67
N ASN A 223 13.20 10.91 25.36
CA ASN A 223 12.63 12.07 24.69
C ASN A 223 11.53 11.67 23.70
N VAL A 224 11.47 10.41 23.29
CA VAL A 224 10.41 9.90 22.40
C VAL A 224 9.44 9.02 23.18
N LYS A 225 8.15 9.34 23.09
CA LYS A 225 7.06 8.54 23.63
C LYS A 225 6.37 7.80 22.49
N GLN A 226 6.49 6.47 22.45
CA GLN A 226 5.82 5.65 21.44
C GLN A 226 4.32 5.56 21.75
N LEU A 227 3.49 5.86 20.76
CA LEU A 227 2.03 5.72 20.81
C LEU A 227 1.61 4.75 19.72
N PHE A 228 1.13 3.58 20.12
CA PHE A 228 0.70 2.53 19.20
C PHE A 228 -0.79 2.66 18.88
N LEU A 229 -1.11 2.72 17.58
CA LEU A 229 -2.49 2.69 17.11
C LEU A 229 -3.16 1.35 17.48
N PRO A 230 -4.49 1.28 17.66
CA PRO A 230 -5.17 0.03 17.93
C PRO A 230 -4.99 -0.97 16.78
N PRO A 231 -4.96 -2.28 17.06
CA PRO A 231 -4.74 -3.31 16.03
C PRO A 231 -5.78 -3.23 14.91
N ASN A 232 -5.35 -3.51 13.67
CA ASN A 232 -6.17 -3.46 12.45
C ASN A 232 -6.78 -2.09 12.10
N THR A 233 -6.46 -1.00 12.80
CA THR A 233 -7.05 0.32 12.51
C THR A 233 -6.28 1.14 11.48
N LYS A 234 -5.18 0.61 10.91
CA LYS A 234 -4.27 1.32 10.00
C LYS A 234 -5.01 2.09 8.91
N SER A 235 -5.89 1.40 8.18
CA SER A 235 -6.72 1.96 7.11
C SER A 235 -7.69 3.09 7.51
N LYS A 236 -7.97 3.29 8.80
CA LYS A 236 -8.91 4.32 9.29
C LYS A 236 -8.24 5.41 10.13
N LEU A 237 -7.20 5.07 10.89
CA LEU A 237 -6.63 5.95 11.92
C LEU A 237 -5.20 6.40 11.62
N GLN A 238 -4.50 5.72 10.71
CA GLN A 238 -3.15 6.12 10.34
C GLN A 238 -3.19 7.13 9.20
N ILE A 239 -2.74 8.35 9.49
CA ILE A 239 -2.74 9.49 8.55
C ILE A 239 -1.93 9.17 7.28
N MET A 240 -0.94 8.27 7.38
CA MET A 240 -0.03 7.93 6.29
C MET A 240 -0.42 6.70 5.46
N VAL A 241 -1.59 6.09 5.71
CA VAL A 241 -2.13 5.03 4.84
C VAL A 241 -2.91 5.65 3.69
N LEU A 242 -2.40 5.47 2.47
CA LEU A 242 -3.04 5.88 1.20
C LEU A 242 -4.17 4.93 0.76
#